data_AF-A0A4U9I038-F1
#
_entry.id   AF-A0A4U9I038-F1
#
_cell.length_a   1.000
_cell.length_b   1.000
_cell.length_c   1.000
_cell.angle_alpha   90.00
_cell.angle_beta   90.00
_cell.angle_gamma   90.00
#
_symmetry.space_group_name_H-M   'P 1'
#
loop_
_entity.id
_entity.type
_entity.pdbx_description
1 polymer ?
#
loop_
_entity_poly.entity_id
_entity_poly.type
_entity_poly.pdbx_seq_one_letter_code
_entity_poly.pdbx_strand_id
1 'polypeptide(L)' 'MKLKLDANGHVVVENGMPVYIHDDGKEIAFDAAQAVSKITSLNGEGPVSSRSQRSGRD' A
#
# COMPACT_ATOMS: atom_id res chain seq x y z
N MET A 1 6.61 -11.71 0.57
CA MET A 1 5.12 -11.76 0.58
C MET A 1 4.61 -12.54 -0.63
N LYS A 2 3.65 -13.46 -0.44
CA LYS A 2 2.97 -14.22 -1.49
C LYS A 2 1.48 -14.33 -1.20
N LEU A 3 0.65 -14.46 -2.23
CA LEU A 3 -0.79 -14.64 -2.05
C LEU A 3 -1.08 -16.00 -1.40
N LYS A 4 -1.97 -16.03 -0.40
CA LYS A 4 -2.45 -17.30 0.17
C LYS A 4 -3.47 -17.92 -0.77
N LEU A 5 -3.23 -19.18 -1.13
CA LEU A 5 -4.14 -19.97 -1.93
C LEU A 5 -4.76 -21.10 -1.10
N ASP A 6 -5.99 -21.48 -1.43
CA ASP A 6 -6.66 -22.67 -0.89
C ASP A 6 -6.18 -23.95 -1.60
N ALA A 7 -6.75 -25.09 -1.21
CA ALA A 7 -6.40 -26.40 -1.79
C ALA A 7 -6.70 -26.52 -3.30
N ASN A 8 -7.55 -25.65 -3.84
CA ASN A 8 -7.93 -25.62 -5.25
C ASN A 8 -7.12 -24.58 -6.05
N GLY A 9 -6.23 -23.83 -5.39
CA GLY A 9 -5.46 -22.76 -5.99
C GLY A 9 -6.21 -21.43 -6.09
N HIS A 10 -7.35 -21.27 -5.40
CA HIS A 10 -8.07 -19.99 -5.34
C HIS A 10 -7.53 -19.10 -4.23
N VAL A 11 -7.70 -17.79 -4.39
CA VAL A 11 -7.30 -16.80 -3.39
C VAL A 11 -8.12 -16.98 -2.11
N VAL A 12 -7.43 -17.05 -0.97
CA VAL A 12 -8.09 -16.99 0.33
C VAL A 12 -8.46 -15.54 0.64
N VAL A 13 -9.73 -15.33 0.97
CA VAL A 13 -10.29 -14.02 1.28
C VAL A 13 -10.83 -14.03 2.71
N GLU A 14 -10.47 -13.00 3.49
CA GLU A 14 -10.95 -12.78 4.85
C GLU A 14 -11.59 -11.40 4.93
N ASN A 15 -12.84 -11.31 5.40
CA ASN A 15 -13.61 -10.06 5.47
C ASN A 15 -13.66 -9.28 4.13
N GLY A 16 -13.66 -10.00 3.01
CA GLY A 16 -13.64 -9.40 1.67
C GLY A 16 -12.26 -8.97 1.17
N MET A 17 -11.19 -9.21 1.94
CA MET A 17 -9.81 -8.84 1.59
C MET A 17 -8.95 -10.08 1.28
N PRO A 18 -8.08 -10.04 0.25
CA PRO A 18 -7.17 -11.13 -0.05
C PRO A 18 -6.10 -11.28 1.04
N VAL A 19 -5.81 -12.52 1.43
CA VAL A 19 -4.81 -12.83 2.46
C VAL A 19 -3.45 -13.09 1.81
N TYR A 20 -2.40 -12.50 2.37
CA TYR A 20 -1.00 -12.70 1.98
C TYR A 20 -0.21 -13.38 3.10
N ILE A 21 0.74 -14.22 2.72
CA ILE A 21 1.71 -14.86 3.62
C ILE A 21 3.04 -14.11 3.50
N HIS A 22 3.53 -13.63 4.63
CA HIS A 22 4.88 -13.09 4.76
C HIS A 22 5.94 -14.18 4.82
N ASP A 23 7.20 -13.77 4.67
CA ASP A 23 8.32 -14.71 4.67
C ASP A 23 8.56 -15.32 6.07
N ASP A 24 7.99 -14.70 7.12
CA ASP A 24 7.92 -15.22 8.50
C ASP A 24 6.73 -16.17 8.76
N GLY A 25 5.92 -16.44 7.73
CA GLY A 25 4.75 -17.31 7.80
C GLY A 25 3.47 -16.64 8.30
N LYS A 26 3.49 -15.34 8.65
CA LYS A 26 2.29 -14.63 9.09
C LYS A 26 1.33 -14.38 7.94
N GLU A 27 0.06 -14.54 8.25
CA GLU A 27 -1.05 -14.25 7.35
C GLU A 27 -1.61 -12.86 7.64
N ILE A 28 -1.74 -12.05 6.60
CA ILE A 28 -2.24 -10.68 6.71
C ILE A 28 -3.25 -10.44 5.60
N ALA A 29 -4.46 -10.03 5.98
CA ALA A 29 -5.47 -9.53 5.04
C ALA A 29 -5.03 -8.16 4.49
N PHE A 30 -4.99 -8.02 3.17
CA PHE A 30 -4.55 -6.79 2.52
C PHE A 30 -5.72 -5.86 2.20
N ASP A 31 -5.79 -4.74 2.93
CA ASP A 31 -6.72 -3.65 2.65
C ASP A 31 -6.13 -2.67 1.63
N ALA A 32 -6.57 -2.80 0.37
CA ALA A 32 -6.13 -1.93 -0.72
C ALA A 32 -6.55 -0.47 -0.51
N ALA A 33 -7.71 -0.21 0.10
CA ALA A 33 -8.21 1.15 0.30
C ALA A 33 -7.36 1.89 1.35
N GLN A 34 -7.04 1.21 2.47
CA GLN A 34 -6.11 1.74 3.46
C GLN A 34 -4.70 1.92 2.89
N ALA A 35 -4.21 0.99 2.07
CA ALA A 35 -2.90 1.14 1.43
C ALA A 35 -2.84 2.40 0.55
N VAL A 36 -3.86 2.61 -0.30
CA VAL A 36 -3.98 3.82 -1.13
C VAL A 36 -4.07 5.07 -0.26
N SER A 37 -4.92 5.08 0.76
CA SER A 37 -5.03 6.21 1.70
C SER A 37 -3.70 6.54 2.35
N LYS A 38 -2.93 5.52 2.77
CA LYS A 38 -1.61 5.70 3.39
C LYS A 38 -0.60 6.28 2.41
N ILE A 39 -0.59 5.81 1.16
CA ILE A 39 0.26 6.35 0.08
C ILE A 39 -0.08 7.82 -0.18
N THR A 40 -1.38 8.16 -0.26
CA THR A 40 -1.82 9.54 -0.44
C THR A 40 -1.38 10.43 0.72
N SER A 41 -1.53 10.00 1.98
CA SER A 41 -1.06 10.75 3.15
C SER A 41 0.45 10.97 3.12
N LEU A 42 1.25 9.93 2.84
CA LEU A 42 2.72 10.06 2.77
C LEU A 42 3.18 11.03 1.67
N ASN A 43 2.49 11.07 0.54
CA ASN A 43 2.76 12.02 -0.54
C ASN A 43 2.29 13.46 -0.20
N GLY A 44 1.30 13.60 0.69
CA GLY A 44 0.85 14.90 1.21
C GLY A 44 1.68 15.42 2.39
N GLU A 45 2.34 14.53 3.14
CA GLU A 45 3.13 14.86 4.35
C GLU A 45 4.66 14.94 4.10
N GLY A 46 5.14 14.49 2.93
CA GLY A 46 6.53 14.67 2.46
C GLY A 46 6.71 15.94 1.62
N PRO A 47 7.94 16.48 1.48
CA PRO A 47 8.14 17.75 0.81
C PRO A 47 7.68 17.64 -0.63
N VAL A 48 6.58 18.33 -0.98
CA VAL A 48 6.43 18.82 -2.34
C VAL A 48 7.74 19.50 -2.66
N SER A 49 8.48 19.00 -3.65
CA SER A 49 9.69 19.67 -4.09
C SER A 49 9.26 21.01 -4.68
N SER A 50 9.16 22.04 -3.83
CA SER A 50 8.99 23.43 -4.22
C SER A 50 10.32 23.95 -4.76
N ARG A 51 10.89 23.23 -5.74
CA ARG A 51 11.98 23.73 -6.56
C ARG A 51 11.39 24.58 -7.69
N SER A 52 10.66 25.64 -7.30
CA SER A 52 10.27 26.73 -8.20
C SER A 52 9.81 27.96 -7.40
N GLN A 53 10.69 28.52 -6.57
CA GLN A 53 10.59 29.91 -6.10
C GLN A 53 12.01 30.51 -5.98
N ARG A 54 12.74 30.57 -7.11
CA ARG A 54 13.89 31.49 -7.29
C ARG A 54 13.98 31.92 -8.76
N SER A 55 13.00 32.69 -9.21
CA SER A 55 13.17 33.59 -10.36
C SER A 55 12.10 34.66 -10.27
N GLY A 56 12.50 35.92 -10.06
CA GLY A 56 11.59 37.05 -10.06
C GLY A 56 11.60 37.86 -8.76
N ARG A 57 12.76 38.46 -8.44
CA ARG A 57 12.79 39.81 -7.89
C ARG A 57 13.75 40.60 -8.75
N ASP A 58 13.18 41.37 -9.67
CA ASP A 58 13.76 42.64 -10.10
C ASP A 58 14.03 43.54 -8.89
#